data_AF-A0A2V8UL94-F1
#
_entry.id   AF-A0A2V8UL94-F1
#
_cell.length_a   1.000
_cell.length_b   1.000
_cell.length_c   1.000
_cell.angle_alpha   90.00
_cell.angle_beta   90.00
_cell.angle_gamma   90.00
#
_symmetry.space_group_name_H-M   'P 1'
#
loop_
_entity.id
_entity.type
_entity.pdbx_description
1 polymer ?
#
loop_
_entity_poly.entity_id
_entity_poly.type
_entity_poly.pdbx_seq_one_letter_code
_entity_poly.pdbx_strand_id
1 'polypeptide(L)'
;LNRILAMRQPGSSFKPFVYAAAMDTAIEGGARILTPATMVVDEPTTFWYDNKPYEPGNFKHEYYGQVTLRQALAHSMNIATIKVAEMVGYDAVVQFAKKAGLNEDIAPTPAVALGAYDTTPLEIAGAYTVFANQGIYVKPNWISAVRAQNGSMVYQNQAETRQVLDPRVAYLMVNMLEEVAGKTGTSRDGWFAGFTSELLCVVWVGFDDNRELNLEGAHSAAPIWAEFMKRALQYRAYRNAKQFEAPDGIVSVEIDPESGMPATPFCPKTKAEVFIAGTQPVGTCPLHGDRGPGATHVAGWELPAPPQLAQNGAPANPADPRLHQAPAAATAPNGKPDSAHEPDQKPQKRKGFFRRLMDVFK
;
A
#
# COMPACT_ATOMS: atom_id res chain seq x y z
N LEU A 1 -31.95 -9.30 -2.97
CA LEU A 1 -30.88 -8.76 -2.11
C LEU A 1 -29.94 -7.94 -2.99
N ASN A 2 -29.73 -6.65 -2.70
CA ASN A 2 -28.78 -5.83 -3.45
C ASN A 2 -27.41 -5.88 -2.75
N ARG A 3 -26.45 -6.60 -3.35
CA ARG A 3 -25.15 -6.90 -2.71
C ARG A 3 -24.14 -5.75 -2.77
N ILE A 4 -24.42 -4.69 -3.54
CA ILE A 4 -23.58 -3.48 -3.51
C ILE A 4 -23.65 -2.74 -2.17
N LEU A 5 -24.67 -3.05 -1.36
CA LEU A 5 -24.91 -2.51 -0.01
C LEU A 5 -24.60 -3.56 1.08
N ALA A 6 -24.04 -4.71 0.73
CA ALA A 6 -23.69 -5.74 1.70
C ALA A 6 -22.41 -5.35 2.44
N MET A 7 -22.46 -5.40 3.78
CA MET A 7 -21.32 -5.18 4.66
C MET A 7 -20.38 -6.38 4.63
N ARG A 8 -19.13 -6.14 4.23
CA ARG A 8 -18.09 -7.15 3.99
C ARG A 8 -16.70 -6.58 4.28
N GLN A 9 -15.78 -7.44 4.70
CA GLN A 9 -14.41 -7.01 4.98
C GLN A 9 -13.64 -6.78 3.67
N PRO A 10 -13.13 -5.57 3.39
CA PRO A 10 -12.44 -5.23 2.14
C PRO A 10 -11.05 -5.89 2.06
N GLY A 11 -10.48 -6.30 3.21
CA GLY A 11 -9.16 -6.89 3.29
C GLY A 11 -8.09 -5.99 2.68
N SER A 12 -7.15 -6.58 1.93
CA SER A 12 -6.06 -5.85 1.30
C SER A 12 -6.47 -4.77 0.28
N SER A 13 -7.75 -4.66 -0.10
CA SER A 13 -8.22 -3.52 -0.90
C SER A 13 -8.27 -2.21 -0.10
N PHE A 14 -8.09 -2.26 1.23
CA PHE A 14 -7.93 -1.07 2.06
C PHE A 14 -6.53 -0.46 2.04
N LYS A 15 -5.49 -1.25 1.71
CA LYS A 15 -4.10 -0.79 1.78
C LYS A 15 -3.84 0.55 1.06
N PRO A 16 -4.40 0.83 -0.13
CA PRO A 16 -4.20 2.12 -0.78
C PRO A 16 -4.55 3.33 0.10
N PHE A 17 -5.50 3.22 1.03
CA PHE A 17 -5.81 4.30 1.97
C PHE A 17 -4.70 4.50 3.02
N VAL A 18 -4.04 3.43 3.46
CA VAL A 18 -2.85 3.49 4.33
C VAL A 18 -1.70 4.21 3.62
N TYR A 19 -1.40 3.80 2.39
CA TYR A 19 -0.30 4.40 1.62
C TYR A 19 -0.63 5.82 1.17
N ALA A 20 -1.90 6.14 0.90
CA ALA A 20 -2.32 7.50 0.62
C ALA A 20 -2.08 8.42 1.82
N ALA A 21 -2.49 7.99 3.02
CA ALA A 21 -2.18 8.73 4.25
C ALA A 21 -0.65 8.88 4.48
N ALA A 22 0.14 7.85 4.10
CA ALA A 22 1.60 7.95 4.13
C ALA A 22 2.14 9.00 3.14
N MET A 23 1.68 9.01 1.89
CA MET A 23 2.11 9.99 0.90
C MET A 23 1.64 11.40 1.24
N ASP A 24 0.50 11.53 1.93
CA ASP A 24 -0.06 12.82 2.37
C ASP A 24 0.82 13.52 3.44
N THR A 25 1.68 12.77 4.14
CA THR A 25 2.69 13.36 5.05
C THR A 25 3.66 14.32 4.35
N ALA A 26 3.81 14.23 3.03
CA ALA A 26 4.58 15.17 2.23
C ALA A 26 3.91 16.56 2.12
N ILE A 27 2.60 16.64 2.35
CA ILE A 27 1.79 17.86 2.24
C ILE A 27 1.38 18.38 3.61
N GLU A 28 0.73 17.52 4.41
CA GLU A 28 0.19 17.87 5.74
C GLU A 28 1.29 17.87 6.82
N GLY A 29 2.47 17.34 6.49
CA GLY A 29 3.52 17.06 7.46
C GLY A 29 3.23 15.79 8.26
N GLY A 30 4.07 15.53 9.26
CA GLY A 30 3.97 14.35 10.11
C GLY A 30 5.25 14.16 10.90
N ALA A 31 5.32 13.10 11.71
CA ALA A 31 6.55 12.74 12.41
C ALA A 31 7.71 12.47 11.44
N ARG A 32 7.38 11.99 10.24
CA ARG A 32 8.31 11.74 9.14
C ARG A 32 7.59 11.92 7.80
N ILE A 33 8.26 12.55 6.84
CA ILE A 33 7.81 12.58 5.44
C ILE A 33 8.09 11.20 4.83
N LEU A 34 7.04 10.58 4.29
CA LEU A 34 7.12 9.30 3.60
C LEU A 34 6.93 9.48 2.10
N THR A 35 7.63 8.66 1.33
CA THR A 35 7.67 8.69 -0.15
C THR A 35 7.57 7.28 -0.71
N PRO A 36 7.29 7.10 -2.02
CA PRO A 36 7.22 5.77 -2.62
C PRO A 36 8.51 4.95 -2.43
N ALA A 37 9.66 5.62 -2.40
CA ALA A 37 10.99 5.04 -2.18
C ALA A 37 11.38 4.87 -0.70
N THR A 38 10.53 5.28 0.25
CA THR A 38 10.83 5.11 1.67
C THR A 38 10.93 3.62 2.01
N MET A 39 11.99 3.24 2.72
CA MET A 39 12.25 1.86 3.06
C MET A 39 11.52 1.43 4.35
N VAL A 40 10.97 0.21 4.34
CA VAL A 40 10.33 -0.47 5.46
C VAL A 40 10.79 -1.93 5.50
N VAL A 41 10.88 -2.52 6.70
CA VAL A 41 11.31 -3.91 6.87
C VAL A 41 10.11 -4.85 6.91
N ASP A 42 10.06 -5.81 6.02
CA ASP A 42 9.08 -6.89 5.95
C ASP A 42 9.65 -8.17 6.58
N GLU A 43 9.38 -8.37 7.87
CA GLU A 43 9.84 -9.50 8.68
C GLU A 43 8.80 -9.86 9.76
N PRO A 44 8.76 -11.08 10.32
CA PRO A 44 7.86 -11.42 11.42
C PRO A 44 7.93 -10.36 12.53
N THR A 45 6.80 -9.72 12.85
CA THR A 45 6.76 -8.60 13.79
C THR A 45 5.54 -8.75 14.69
N THR A 46 5.76 -8.66 16.01
CA THR A 46 4.69 -8.49 17.00
C THR A 46 4.43 -7.00 17.18
N PHE A 47 3.22 -6.56 16.85
CA PHE A 47 2.76 -5.20 17.07
C PHE A 47 2.09 -5.10 18.45
N TRP A 48 2.30 -3.99 19.15
CA TRP A 48 1.71 -3.76 20.46
C TRP A 48 0.72 -2.60 20.39
N TYR A 49 -0.52 -2.84 20.79
CA TYR A 49 -1.57 -1.82 20.82
C TYR A 49 -2.40 -2.00 22.10
N ASP A 50 -2.54 -0.95 22.91
CA ASP A 50 -3.19 -1.00 24.22
C ASP A 50 -2.68 -2.15 25.12
N ASN A 51 -1.36 -2.36 25.15
CA ASN A 51 -0.69 -3.46 25.86
C ASN A 51 -1.11 -4.88 25.43
N LYS A 52 -1.75 -5.02 24.25
CA LYS A 52 -2.11 -6.31 23.67
C LYS A 52 -1.20 -6.61 22.49
N PRO A 53 -0.60 -7.83 22.43
CA PRO A 53 0.17 -8.24 21.28
C PRO A 53 -0.75 -8.56 20.10
N TYR A 54 -0.31 -8.18 18.90
CA TYR A 54 -0.93 -8.50 17.63
C TYR A 54 0.15 -9.06 16.70
N GLU A 55 0.00 -10.33 16.32
CA GLU A 55 0.98 -11.10 15.53
C GLU A 55 0.39 -11.50 14.18
N PRO A 56 0.29 -10.56 13.22
CA PRO A 56 -0.18 -10.85 11.88
C PRO A 56 0.88 -11.62 11.10
N GLY A 57 0.44 -12.41 10.12
CA GLY A 57 1.32 -13.05 9.15
C GLY A 57 1.22 -12.42 7.76
N ASN A 58 2.29 -12.49 6.98
CA ASN A 58 2.23 -12.31 5.54
C ASN A 58 1.55 -13.51 4.87
N PHE A 59 1.00 -13.27 3.67
CA PHE A 59 0.51 -14.36 2.84
C PHE A 59 1.64 -15.36 2.56
N LYS A 60 1.38 -16.66 2.75
CA LYS A 60 2.37 -17.76 2.64
C LYS A 60 3.58 -17.68 3.58
N HIS A 61 3.60 -16.77 4.56
CA HIS A 61 4.75 -16.55 5.46
C HIS A 61 6.05 -16.21 4.71
N GLU A 62 5.93 -15.57 3.54
CA GLU A 62 7.08 -15.03 2.80
C GLU A 62 7.41 -13.64 3.34
N TYR A 63 8.72 -13.37 3.49
CA TYR A 63 9.25 -12.12 4.03
C TYR A 63 10.36 -11.62 3.10
N TYR A 64 10.28 -10.33 2.75
CA TYR A 64 11.15 -9.73 1.74
C TYR A 64 12.27 -8.86 2.33
N GLY A 65 12.34 -8.75 3.67
CA GLY A 65 13.35 -7.91 4.33
C GLY A 65 13.12 -6.43 4.00
N GLN A 66 14.18 -5.70 3.66
CA GLN A 66 14.06 -4.28 3.36
C GLN A 66 13.39 -4.05 2.00
N VAL A 67 12.26 -3.35 1.97
CA VAL A 67 11.50 -3.03 0.76
C VAL A 67 11.07 -1.56 0.75
N THR A 68 10.88 -0.99 -0.44
CA THR A 68 10.26 0.33 -0.62
C THR A 68 8.76 0.27 -0.35
N LEU A 69 8.13 1.42 -0.03
CA LEU A 69 6.67 1.49 0.12
C LEU A 69 5.93 1.11 -1.16
N ARG A 70 6.48 1.47 -2.32
CA ARG A 70 5.98 1.01 -3.62
C ARG A 70 5.97 -0.51 -3.73
N GLN A 71 7.09 -1.17 -3.44
CA GLN A 71 7.17 -2.63 -3.47
C GLN A 71 6.20 -3.26 -2.46
N ALA A 72 6.12 -2.72 -1.25
CA ALA A 72 5.23 -3.21 -0.21
C ALA A 72 3.75 -3.15 -0.64
N LEU A 73 3.32 -2.06 -1.30
CA LEU A 73 1.96 -1.94 -1.84
C LEU A 73 1.75 -2.87 -3.05
N ALA A 74 2.69 -2.90 -3.99
CA ALA A 74 2.59 -3.71 -5.22
C ALA A 74 2.52 -5.22 -4.91
N HIS A 75 3.31 -5.69 -3.95
CA HIS A 75 3.27 -7.08 -3.48
C HIS A 75 2.21 -7.31 -2.38
N SER A 76 1.50 -6.26 -1.98
CA SER A 76 0.45 -6.32 -0.97
C SER A 76 0.93 -6.98 0.34
N MET A 77 2.13 -6.62 0.82
CA MET A 77 2.75 -7.16 2.03
C MET A 77 1.99 -6.69 3.28
N ASN A 78 1.65 -7.60 4.21
CA ASN A 78 0.84 -7.28 5.39
C ASN A 78 1.68 -6.56 6.43
N ILE A 79 2.83 -7.12 6.82
CA ILE A 79 3.68 -6.56 7.87
C ILE A 79 4.14 -5.15 7.48
N ALA A 80 4.71 -4.99 6.28
CA ALA A 80 5.15 -3.69 5.80
C ALA A 80 4.01 -2.65 5.84
N THR A 81 2.78 -3.03 5.48
CA THR A 81 1.64 -2.10 5.50
C THR A 81 1.24 -1.69 6.92
N ILE A 82 1.30 -2.60 7.90
CA ILE A 82 1.04 -2.24 9.30
C ILE A 82 2.12 -1.32 9.84
N LYS A 83 3.39 -1.57 9.50
CA LYS A 83 4.51 -0.67 9.85
C LYS A 83 4.32 0.72 9.22
N VAL A 84 3.85 0.81 7.97
CA VAL A 84 3.50 2.10 7.35
C VAL A 84 2.38 2.79 8.11
N ALA A 85 1.31 2.08 8.45
CA ALA A 85 0.21 2.63 9.23
C ALA A 85 0.66 3.10 10.62
N GLU A 86 1.60 2.39 11.26
CA GLU A 86 2.22 2.78 12.53
C GLU A 86 3.09 4.05 12.38
N MET A 87 3.90 4.15 11.32
CA MET A 87 4.71 5.35 11.03
C MET A 87 3.85 6.60 10.80
N VAL A 88 2.67 6.44 10.19
CA VAL A 88 1.71 7.52 9.93
C VAL A 88 0.85 7.82 11.16
N GLY A 89 0.56 6.79 11.97
CA GLY A 89 -0.43 6.81 13.03
C GLY A 89 -1.78 6.25 12.55
N TYR A 90 -2.34 5.29 13.31
CA TYR A 90 -3.60 4.64 12.95
C TYR A 90 -4.78 5.62 12.89
N ASP A 91 -4.80 6.65 13.75
CA ASP A 91 -5.80 7.71 13.71
C ASP A 91 -5.79 8.46 12.39
N ALA A 92 -4.62 8.85 11.89
CA ALA A 92 -4.50 9.57 10.63
C ALA A 92 -5.00 8.72 9.45
N VAL A 93 -4.69 7.41 9.45
CA VAL A 93 -5.22 6.46 8.45
C VAL A 93 -6.75 6.39 8.49
N VAL A 94 -7.34 6.31 9.68
CA VAL A 94 -8.81 6.25 9.85
C VAL A 94 -9.48 7.56 9.47
N GLN A 95 -8.93 8.70 9.89
CA GLN A 95 -9.47 10.01 9.52
C GLN A 95 -9.42 10.22 8.01
N PHE A 96 -8.34 9.78 7.36
CA PHE A 96 -8.25 9.77 5.90
C PHE A 96 -9.33 8.88 5.27
N ALA A 97 -9.49 7.65 5.73
CA ALA A 97 -10.51 6.71 5.23
C ALA A 97 -11.94 7.29 5.31
N LYS A 98 -12.27 7.93 6.44
CA LYS A 98 -13.55 8.62 6.65
C LYS A 98 -13.71 9.82 5.72
N LYS A 99 -12.65 10.65 5.57
CA LYS A 99 -12.62 11.75 4.59
C LYS A 99 -12.77 11.22 3.16
N ALA A 100 -12.31 10.01 2.86
CA ALA A 100 -12.53 9.34 1.57
C ALA A 100 -13.93 8.71 1.44
N GLY A 101 -14.78 8.74 2.46
CA GLY A 101 -16.19 8.33 2.39
C GLY A 101 -16.45 6.87 2.75
N LEU A 102 -15.50 6.25 3.44
CA LEU A 102 -15.76 5.01 4.16
C LEU A 102 -16.50 5.30 5.47
N ASN A 103 -17.16 4.29 6.04
CA ASN A 103 -18.04 4.47 7.20
C ASN A 103 -17.30 4.94 8.48
N GLU A 104 -18.08 5.44 9.44
CA GLU A 104 -17.58 6.04 10.68
C GLU A 104 -17.15 5.02 11.74
N ASP A 105 -17.48 3.73 11.56
CA ASP A 105 -17.24 2.68 12.55
C ASP A 105 -15.83 2.09 12.48
N ILE A 106 -14.97 2.63 11.60
CA ILE A 106 -13.57 2.22 11.47
C ILE A 106 -12.77 2.69 12.69
N ALA A 107 -12.17 1.74 13.41
CA ALA A 107 -11.35 2.00 14.59
C ALA A 107 -9.85 2.07 14.27
N PRO A 108 -9.08 2.97 14.93
CA PRO A 108 -7.65 3.17 14.68
C PRO A 108 -6.78 2.09 15.34
N THR A 109 -6.82 0.87 14.80
CA THR A 109 -6.05 -0.28 15.34
C THR A 109 -5.05 -0.81 14.30
N PRO A 110 -4.02 -1.59 14.70
CA PRO A 110 -3.11 -2.21 13.73
C PRO A 110 -3.81 -3.04 12.65
N ALA A 111 -4.92 -3.71 13.01
CA ALA A 111 -5.70 -4.53 12.09
C ALA A 111 -6.41 -3.70 11.01
N VAL A 112 -6.64 -2.40 11.24
CA VAL A 112 -7.25 -1.51 10.24
C VAL A 112 -6.42 -1.45 8.98
N ALA A 113 -5.08 -1.51 9.09
CA ALA A 113 -4.16 -1.45 7.96
C ALA A 113 -4.35 -2.62 6.97
N LEU A 114 -4.98 -3.71 7.43
CA LEU A 114 -5.29 -4.89 6.62
C LEU A 114 -6.76 -4.95 6.19
N GLY A 115 -7.58 -3.93 6.49
CA GLY A 115 -9.00 -3.90 6.13
C GLY A 115 -9.88 -4.82 6.98
N ALA A 116 -9.55 -4.98 8.27
CA ALA A 116 -10.30 -5.81 9.21
C ALA A 116 -11.52 -5.08 9.82
N TYR A 117 -12.38 -4.53 8.96
CA TYR A 117 -13.62 -3.85 9.33
C TYR A 117 -14.63 -4.03 8.18
N ASP A 118 -15.93 -3.87 8.44
CA ASP A 118 -16.94 -4.06 7.40
C ASP A 118 -17.21 -2.77 6.62
N THR A 119 -17.39 -2.89 5.31
CA THR A 119 -17.77 -1.80 4.41
C THR A 119 -18.61 -2.34 3.26
N THR A 120 -19.28 -1.46 2.52
CA THR A 120 -20.02 -1.86 1.32
C THR A 120 -19.17 -1.73 0.05
N PRO A 121 -19.43 -2.53 -1.00
CA PRO A 121 -18.81 -2.29 -2.30
C PRO A 121 -19.04 -0.87 -2.84
N LEU A 122 -20.19 -0.26 -2.52
CA LEU A 122 -20.49 1.11 -2.89
C LEU A 122 -19.61 2.14 -2.17
N GLU A 123 -19.34 1.96 -0.88
CA GLU A 123 -18.42 2.80 -0.11
C GLU A 123 -17.00 2.71 -0.68
N ILE A 124 -16.51 1.51 -0.96
CA ILE A 124 -15.18 1.32 -1.58
C ILE A 124 -15.12 1.97 -2.96
N ALA A 125 -16.15 1.81 -3.80
CA ALA A 125 -16.21 2.47 -5.10
C ALA A 125 -16.17 3.99 -4.99
N GLY A 126 -16.95 4.56 -4.06
CA GLY A 126 -16.93 5.99 -3.76
C GLY A 126 -15.56 6.45 -3.26
N ALA A 127 -14.93 5.70 -2.36
CA ALA A 127 -13.64 6.08 -1.77
C ALA A 127 -12.48 6.02 -2.78
N TYR A 128 -12.48 5.04 -3.69
CA TYR A 128 -11.48 4.96 -4.74
C TYR A 128 -11.58 6.11 -5.76
N THR A 129 -12.69 6.87 -5.80
CA THR A 129 -12.79 8.06 -6.68
C THR A 129 -11.71 9.10 -6.38
N VAL A 130 -11.26 9.17 -5.13
CA VAL A 130 -10.19 10.08 -4.68
C VAL A 130 -8.92 9.89 -5.51
N PHE A 131 -8.58 8.66 -5.89
CA PHE A 131 -7.38 8.38 -6.68
C PHE A 131 -7.55 8.78 -8.15
N ALA A 132 -8.65 8.37 -8.76
CA ALA A 132 -8.90 8.63 -10.19
C ALA A 132 -9.22 10.12 -10.48
N ASN A 133 -9.72 10.87 -9.50
CA ASN A 133 -10.16 12.26 -9.67
C ASN A 133 -9.23 13.28 -9.00
N GLN A 134 -7.91 13.08 -9.07
CA GLN A 134 -6.91 14.04 -8.59
C GLN A 134 -7.12 14.49 -7.13
N GLY A 135 -7.53 13.55 -6.28
CA GLY A 135 -7.78 13.79 -4.86
C GLY A 135 -9.21 14.21 -4.51
N ILE A 136 -10.12 14.32 -5.49
CA ILE A 136 -11.51 14.70 -5.26
C ILE A 136 -12.36 13.46 -5.01
N TYR A 137 -12.97 13.37 -3.84
CA TYR A 137 -14.05 12.42 -3.61
C TYR A 137 -15.31 12.87 -4.32
N VAL A 138 -15.97 11.93 -5.01
CA VAL A 138 -17.29 12.14 -5.62
C VAL A 138 -18.24 11.10 -5.05
N LYS A 139 -19.30 11.56 -4.36
CA LYS A 139 -20.31 10.66 -3.81
C LYS A 139 -21.06 9.95 -4.94
N PRO A 140 -21.12 8.60 -4.95
CA PRO A 140 -21.91 7.89 -5.93
C PRO A 140 -23.39 8.32 -5.90
N ASN A 141 -23.96 8.59 -7.07
CA ASN A 141 -25.37 8.95 -7.22
C ASN A 141 -25.99 8.29 -8.46
N TRP A 142 -27.31 8.06 -8.42
CA TRP A 142 -28.08 7.31 -9.42
C TRP A 142 -29.14 8.15 -10.13
N ILE A 143 -29.58 9.25 -9.54
CA ILE A 143 -30.65 10.10 -10.10
C ILE A 143 -30.01 11.38 -10.62
N SER A 144 -29.99 11.58 -11.94
CA SER A 144 -29.42 12.81 -12.53
C SER A 144 -30.40 13.99 -12.48
N ALA A 145 -31.68 13.74 -12.77
CA ALA A 145 -32.74 14.73 -12.74
C ALA A 145 -34.12 14.08 -12.61
N VAL A 146 -35.08 14.82 -12.04
CA VAL A 146 -36.51 14.49 -12.04
C VAL A 146 -37.24 15.65 -12.69
N ARG A 147 -38.08 15.36 -13.68
CA ARG A 147 -38.92 16.35 -14.37
C ARG A 147 -40.39 16.04 -14.16
N ALA A 148 -41.21 17.07 -14.01
CA ALA A 148 -42.65 16.94 -13.99
C ALA A 148 -43.19 16.67 -15.40
N GLN A 149 -44.48 16.27 -15.49
CA GLN A 149 -45.14 15.98 -16.76
C GLN A 149 -45.13 17.17 -17.74
N ASN A 150 -45.14 18.40 -17.23
CA ASN A 150 -45.05 19.63 -18.03
C ASN A 150 -43.61 19.98 -18.46
N GLY A 151 -42.62 19.11 -18.20
CA GLY A 151 -41.21 19.31 -18.54
C GLY A 151 -40.40 20.14 -17.54
N SER A 152 -41.05 20.75 -16.53
CA SER A 152 -40.36 21.55 -15.50
C SER A 152 -39.45 20.67 -14.63
N MET A 153 -38.30 21.23 -14.24
CA MET A 153 -37.32 20.53 -13.40
C MET A 153 -37.79 20.51 -11.94
N VAL A 154 -37.97 19.31 -11.38
CA VAL A 154 -38.33 19.09 -9.96
C VAL A 154 -37.08 18.89 -9.11
N TYR A 155 -36.11 18.17 -9.67
CA TYR A 155 -34.83 17.90 -9.03
C TYR A 155 -33.75 17.84 -10.09
N GLN A 156 -32.61 18.46 -9.83
CA GLN A 156 -31.40 18.33 -10.60
C GLN A 156 -30.30 17.94 -9.61
N ASN A 157 -29.63 16.82 -9.86
CA ASN A 157 -28.56 16.41 -8.98
C ASN A 157 -27.41 17.42 -8.99
N GLN A 158 -26.95 17.76 -7.79
CA GLN A 158 -25.69 18.45 -7.58
C GLN A 158 -24.70 17.43 -7.04
N ALA A 159 -23.59 17.23 -7.76
CA ALA A 159 -22.59 16.28 -7.33
C ALA A 159 -22.02 16.70 -5.97
N GLU A 160 -22.20 15.85 -4.95
CA GLU A 160 -21.55 16.01 -3.66
C GLU A 160 -20.07 15.63 -3.83
N THR A 161 -19.20 16.65 -3.83
CA THR A 161 -17.75 16.49 -4.00
C THR A 161 -17.00 17.14 -2.85
N ARG A 162 -15.79 16.65 -2.57
CA ARG A 162 -14.86 17.26 -1.60
C ARG A 162 -13.42 16.94 -1.94
N GLN A 163 -12.53 17.90 -1.70
CA GLN A 163 -11.08 17.67 -1.81
C GLN A 163 -10.61 16.81 -0.64
N VAL A 164 -10.07 15.64 -0.93
CA VAL A 164 -9.58 14.68 0.06
C VAL A 164 -8.06 14.67 0.11
N LEU A 165 -7.40 14.58 -1.04
CA LEU A 165 -5.93 14.60 -1.19
C LEU A 165 -5.48 15.80 -2.02
N ASP A 166 -4.23 16.23 -1.86
CA ASP A 166 -3.56 17.06 -2.86
C ASP A 166 -3.44 16.29 -4.20
N PRO A 167 -3.65 16.93 -5.37
CA PRO A 167 -3.50 16.28 -6.68
C PRO A 167 -2.16 15.55 -6.88
N ARG A 168 -1.07 16.06 -6.30
CA ARG A 168 0.25 15.42 -6.37
C ARG A 168 0.27 14.09 -5.61
N VAL A 169 -0.37 14.04 -4.43
CA VAL A 169 -0.48 12.81 -3.63
C VAL A 169 -1.37 11.79 -4.36
N ALA A 170 -2.49 12.23 -4.93
CA ALA A 170 -3.34 11.37 -5.76
C ALA A 170 -2.56 10.79 -6.95
N TYR A 171 -1.73 11.61 -7.62
CA TYR A 171 -0.88 11.16 -8.72
C TYR A 171 0.16 10.12 -8.26
N LEU A 172 0.84 10.33 -7.12
CA LEU A 172 1.75 9.32 -6.56
C LEU A 172 1.03 7.98 -6.34
N MET A 173 -0.18 8.02 -5.77
CA MET A 173 -0.98 6.82 -5.53
C MET A 173 -1.40 6.12 -6.81
N VAL A 174 -1.85 6.87 -7.83
CA VAL A 174 -2.14 6.31 -9.16
C VAL A 174 -0.90 5.64 -9.72
N ASN A 175 0.25 6.31 -9.69
CA ASN A 175 1.50 5.76 -10.22
C ASN A 175 1.98 4.51 -9.45
N MET A 176 1.74 4.43 -8.13
CA MET A 176 2.00 3.22 -7.34
C MET A 176 1.04 2.08 -7.68
N LEU A 177 -0.23 2.38 -7.99
CA LEU A 177 -1.26 1.40 -8.34
C LEU A 177 -1.20 0.94 -9.81
N GLU A 178 -0.63 1.74 -10.71
CA GLU A 178 -0.47 1.38 -12.14
C GLU A 178 0.33 0.08 -12.33
N GLU A 179 1.32 -0.19 -11.46
CA GLU A 179 2.13 -1.42 -11.53
C GLU A 179 1.33 -2.71 -11.36
N VAL A 180 0.17 -2.62 -10.71
CA VAL A 180 -0.72 -3.74 -10.40
C VAL A 180 -2.08 -3.64 -11.09
N ALA A 181 -2.28 -2.62 -11.96
CA ALA A 181 -3.52 -2.35 -12.70
C ALA A 181 -4.78 -2.18 -11.81
N GLY A 182 -4.57 -1.87 -10.52
CA GLY A 182 -5.61 -1.89 -9.49
C GLY A 182 -5.15 -2.62 -8.23
N LYS A 183 -6.06 -2.81 -7.26
CA LYS A 183 -5.77 -3.44 -5.98
C LYS A 183 -6.64 -4.65 -5.73
N THR A 184 -5.99 -5.77 -5.40
CA THR A 184 -6.62 -6.98 -4.88
C THR A 184 -6.94 -6.84 -3.39
N GLY A 185 -8.10 -7.34 -2.98
CA GLY A 185 -8.40 -7.62 -1.58
C GLY A 185 -8.67 -9.10 -1.37
N THR A 186 -8.07 -9.66 -0.33
CA THR A 186 -8.30 -11.03 0.09
C THR A 186 -8.55 -11.00 1.59
N SER A 187 -9.69 -11.55 1.99
CA SER A 187 -10.06 -11.81 3.38
C SER A 187 -10.77 -13.19 3.39
N ARG A 188 -11.98 -13.26 3.92
CA ARG A 188 -12.93 -14.33 3.61
C ARG A 188 -13.47 -14.22 2.18
N ASP A 189 -13.41 -13.02 1.62
CA ASP A 189 -13.93 -12.65 0.32
C ASP A 189 -12.81 -12.29 -0.66
N GLY A 190 -13.15 -12.31 -1.94
CA GLY A 190 -12.34 -11.79 -3.03
C GLY A 190 -12.79 -10.40 -3.46
N TRP A 191 -11.86 -9.45 -3.50
CA TRP A 191 -12.10 -8.08 -3.97
C TRP A 191 -11.11 -7.70 -5.06
N PHE A 192 -11.57 -6.84 -5.97
CA PHE A 192 -10.71 -6.13 -6.90
C PHE A 192 -11.26 -4.73 -7.14
N ALA A 193 -10.42 -3.71 -6.95
CA ALA A 193 -10.74 -2.33 -7.25
C ALA A 193 -9.73 -1.80 -8.26
N GLY A 194 -10.22 -1.25 -9.38
CA GLY A 194 -9.36 -0.72 -10.42
C GLY A 194 -10.09 0.33 -11.24
N PHE A 195 -9.32 1.18 -11.92
CA PHE A 195 -9.86 2.31 -12.65
C PHE A 195 -9.02 2.66 -13.87
N THR A 196 -9.66 3.34 -14.81
CA THR A 196 -9.03 4.18 -15.83
C THR A 196 -9.35 5.65 -15.52
N SER A 197 -8.89 6.58 -16.34
CA SER A 197 -9.28 7.99 -16.25
C SER A 197 -10.76 8.26 -16.53
N GLU A 198 -11.50 7.29 -17.07
CA GLU A 198 -12.92 7.45 -17.46
C GLU A 198 -13.87 6.53 -16.69
N LEU A 199 -13.36 5.46 -16.07
CA LEU A 199 -14.20 4.45 -15.42
C LEU A 199 -13.50 3.79 -14.23
N LEU A 200 -14.18 3.79 -13.09
CA LEU A 200 -13.80 3.06 -11.89
C LEU A 200 -14.73 1.86 -11.72
N CYS A 201 -14.17 0.69 -11.41
CA CYS A 201 -14.93 -0.52 -11.16
C CYS A 201 -14.39 -1.25 -9.92
N VAL A 202 -15.31 -1.65 -9.04
CA VAL A 202 -15.04 -2.49 -7.87
C VAL A 202 -15.87 -3.75 -7.99
N VAL A 203 -15.21 -4.89 -7.83
CA VAL A 203 -15.85 -6.21 -7.84
C VAL A 203 -15.61 -6.87 -6.48
N TRP A 204 -16.69 -7.39 -5.91
CA TRP A 204 -16.68 -8.26 -4.74
C TRP A 204 -17.24 -9.62 -5.10
N VAL A 205 -16.62 -10.67 -4.57
CA VAL A 205 -17.05 -12.07 -4.67
C VAL A 205 -16.97 -12.69 -3.29
N GLY A 206 -18.08 -13.26 -2.83
CA GLY A 206 -18.17 -13.96 -1.56
C GLY A 206 -19.49 -14.68 -1.43
N PHE A 207 -19.69 -15.35 -0.30
CA PHE A 207 -20.93 -16.06 0.00
C PHE A 207 -21.82 -15.25 0.94
N ASP A 208 -23.14 -15.39 0.80
CA ASP A 208 -24.11 -14.67 1.65
C ASP A 208 -24.04 -15.11 3.12
N ASP A 209 -23.70 -16.39 3.35
CA ASP A 209 -23.55 -17.00 4.68
C ASP A 209 -22.20 -16.72 5.36
N ASN A 210 -21.36 -15.85 4.79
CA ASN A 210 -20.04 -15.47 5.29
C ASN A 210 -19.03 -16.62 5.39
N ARG A 211 -19.27 -17.76 4.74
CA ARG A 211 -18.25 -18.82 4.67
C ARG A 211 -17.07 -18.36 3.81
N GLU A 212 -15.90 -18.92 4.07
CA GLU A 212 -14.67 -18.54 3.37
C GLU A 212 -14.70 -18.97 1.91
N LEU A 213 -14.35 -18.03 1.02
CA LEU A 213 -14.26 -18.28 -0.41
C LEU A 213 -13.10 -19.22 -0.77
N ASN A 214 -12.04 -19.24 0.05
CA ASN A 214 -10.80 -19.99 -0.20
C ASN A 214 -10.14 -19.68 -1.56
N LEU A 215 -10.38 -18.47 -2.08
CA LEU A 215 -9.76 -17.95 -3.30
C LEU A 215 -9.28 -16.53 -3.07
N GLU A 216 -8.06 -16.24 -3.53
CA GLU A 216 -7.52 -14.88 -3.54
C GLU A 216 -8.36 -13.97 -4.45
N GLY A 217 -8.39 -12.66 -4.16
CA GLY A 217 -9.03 -11.66 -5.01
C GLY A 217 -8.54 -11.69 -6.47
N ALA A 218 -7.26 -12.02 -6.68
CA ALA A 218 -6.65 -12.18 -8.00
C ALA A 218 -7.26 -13.32 -8.83
N HIS A 219 -7.78 -14.37 -8.19
CA HIS A 219 -8.36 -15.54 -8.86
C HIS A 219 -9.89 -15.55 -8.85
N SER A 220 -10.53 -14.56 -8.22
CA SER A 220 -11.98 -14.47 -8.05
C SER A 220 -12.57 -13.18 -8.63
N ALA A 221 -12.31 -12.04 -8.01
CA ALA A 221 -12.84 -10.74 -8.42
C ALA A 221 -12.11 -10.14 -9.64
N ALA A 222 -10.79 -10.33 -9.74
CA ALA A 222 -9.98 -9.73 -10.81
C ALA A 222 -10.37 -10.17 -12.23
N PRO A 223 -10.66 -11.47 -12.50
CA PRO A 223 -11.11 -11.90 -13.83
C PRO A 223 -12.45 -11.29 -14.24
N ILE A 224 -13.40 -11.16 -13.29
CA ILE A 224 -14.70 -10.52 -13.52
C ILE A 224 -14.50 -9.04 -13.85
N TRP A 225 -13.65 -8.35 -13.08
CA TRP A 225 -13.29 -6.96 -13.33
C TRP A 225 -12.66 -6.79 -14.72
N ALA A 226 -11.73 -7.65 -15.10
CA ALA A 226 -11.04 -7.58 -16.39
C ALA A 226 -11.99 -7.76 -17.57
N GLU A 227 -12.89 -8.75 -17.49
CA GLU A 227 -13.90 -8.98 -18.51
C GLU A 227 -14.86 -7.80 -18.63
N PHE A 228 -15.31 -7.25 -17.49
CA PHE A 228 -16.16 -6.07 -17.45
C PHE A 228 -15.47 -4.86 -18.09
N MET A 229 -14.26 -4.52 -17.66
CA MET A 229 -13.51 -3.36 -18.16
C MET A 229 -13.21 -3.50 -19.66
N LYS A 230 -12.82 -4.69 -20.12
CA LYS A 230 -12.58 -4.95 -21.54
C LYS A 230 -13.81 -4.64 -22.40
N ARG A 231 -15.01 -4.98 -21.92
CA ARG A 231 -16.26 -4.68 -22.64
C ARG A 231 -16.66 -3.22 -22.47
N ALA A 232 -16.54 -2.66 -21.27
CA ALA A 232 -16.91 -1.28 -20.98
C ALA A 232 -16.10 -0.27 -21.80
N LEU A 233 -14.81 -0.52 -21.98
CA LEU A 233 -13.91 0.34 -22.77
C LEU A 233 -14.18 0.29 -24.28
N GLN A 234 -15.08 -0.56 -24.78
CA GLN A 234 -15.53 -0.52 -26.17
C GLN A 234 -16.61 0.57 -26.39
N TYR A 235 -17.26 1.05 -25.34
CA TYR A 235 -18.31 2.05 -25.43
C TYR A 235 -17.73 3.45 -25.60
N ARG A 236 -18.40 4.28 -26.41
CA ARG A 236 -17.98 5.66 -26.71
C ARG A 236 -17.72 6.51 -25.46
N ALA A 237 -18.48 6.26 -24.38
CA ALA A 237 -18.35 6.98 -23.12
C ALA A 237 -17.01 6.74 -22.41
N TYR A 238 -16.42 5.54 -22.55
CA TYR A 238 -15.27 5.12 -21.74
C TYR A 238 -14.02 4.77 -22.56
N ARG A 239 -14.15 4.64 -23.90
CA ARG A 239 -13.08 4.19 -24.79
C ARG A 239 -11.87 5.12 -24.89
N ASN A 240 -12.02 6.39 -24.52
CA ASN A 240 -10.99 7.42 -24.66
C ASN A 240 -10.20 7.63 -23.36
N ALA A 241 -9.97 6.55 -22.61
CA ALA A 241 -9.16 6.61 -21.40
C ALA A 241 -7.73 7.11 -21.73
N LYS A 242 -7.36 8.20 -21.08
CA LYS A 242 -6.02 8.80 -21.14
C LYS A 242 -5.15 8.31 -19.99
N GLN A 243 -3.85 8.41 -20.17
CA GLN A 243 -2.91 8.30 -19.06
C GLN A 243 -3.11 9.45 -18.08
N PHE A 244 -2.88 9.20 -16.80
CA PHE A 244 -2.93 10.26 -15.79
C PHE A 244 -1.72 11.19 -15.97
N GLU A 245 -1.99 12.49 -16.10
CA GLU A 245 -0.96 13.51 -16.26
C GLU A 245 -0.43 13.93 -14.89
N ALA A 246 0.89 14.12 -14.79
CA ALA A 246 1.52 14.58 -13.57
C ALA A 246 1.18 16.07 -13.34
N PRO A 247 0.63 16.44 -12.17
CA PRO A 247 0.44 17.85 -11.83
C PRO A 247 1.78 18.55 -11.57
N ASP A 248 1.76 19.88 -11.58
CA ASP A 248 2.92 20.69 -11.23
C ASP A 248 3.47 20.32 -9.85
N GLY A 249 4.79 20.32 -9.73
CA GLY A 249 5.48 19.95 -8.49
C GLY A 249 5.68 18.45 -8.30
N ILE A 250 5.44 17.62 -9.32
CA ILE A 250 5.97 16.25 -9.40
C ILE A 250 7.33 16.26 -10.10
N VAL A 251 8.30 15.53 -9.56
CA VAL A 251 9.61 15.29 -10.15
C VAL A 251 9.88 13.80 -10.27
N SER A 252 10.67 13.41 -11.27
CA SER A 252 11.11 12.03 -11.48
C SER A 252 12.61 11.91 -11.23
N VAL A 253 13.02 10.90 -10.46
CA VAL A 253 14.42 10.63 -10.13
C VAL A 253 14.71 9.15 -10.39
N GLU A 254 15.83 8.86 -11.05
CA GLU A 254 16.33 7.49 -11.18
C GLU A 254 16.85 7.02 -9.81
N ILE A 255 16.21 6.00 -9.24
CA ILE A 255 16.60 5.40 -7.97
C ILE A 255 17.10 3.97 -8.15
N ASP A 256 17.91 3.54 -7.20
CA ASP A 256 18.23 2.14 -6.99
C ASP A 256 17.07 1.48 -6.22
N PRO A 257 16.38 0.47 -6.78
CA PRO A 257 15.18 -0.12 -6.15
C PRO A 257 15.43 -0.87 -4.84
N GLU A 258 16.68 -1.14 -4.49
CA GLU A 258 17.06 -1.87 -3.28
C GLU A 258 17.34 -0.91 -2.11
N SER A 259 17.99 0.22 -2.38
CA SER A 259 18.26 1.26 -1.37
C SER A 259 17.21 2.36 -1.28
N GLY A 260 16.42 2.56 -2.34
CA GLY A 260 15.50 3.70 -2.46
C GLY A 260 16.19 5.06 -2.68
N MET A 261 17.51 5.07 -2.86
CA MET A 261 18.34 6.28 -3.02
C MET A 261 18.60 6.59 -4.50
N PRO A 262 18.99 7.82 -4.87
CA PRO A 262 19.36 8.16 -6.24
C PRO A 262 20.42 7.20 -6.78
N ALA A 263 20.15 6.62 -7.95
CA ALA A 263 20.98 5.60 -8.57
C ALA A 263 22.31 6.18 -9.02
N THR A 264 23.36 5.36 -8.93
CA THR A 264 24.67 5.64 -9.55
C THR A 264 24.82 4.79 -10.82
N PRO A 265 25.78 5.10 -11.71
CA PRO A 265 26.06 4.26 -12.88
C PRO A 265 26.44 2.80 -12.57
N PHE A 266 26.72 2.49 -11.30
CA PHE A 266 27.10 1.16 -10.84
C PHE A 266 25.91 0.37 -10.28
N CYS A 267 24.74 1.00 -10.13
CA CYS A 267 23.53 0.30 -9.74
C CYS A 267 23.16 -0.72 -10.82
N PRO A 268 22.99 -2.01 -10.47
CA PRO A 268 22.71 -3.06 -11.44
C PRO A 268 21.32 -2.88 -12.08
N LYS A 269 20.42 -2.19 -11.38
CA LYS A 269 19.09 -1.83 -11.84
C LYS A 269 18.81 -0.41 -11.40
N THR A 270 18.25 0.39 -12.29
CA THR A 270 17.68 1.69 -11.96
C THR A 270 16.19 1.67 -12.30
N LYS A 271 15.44 2.52 -11.62
CA LYS A 271 14.03 2.73 -11.90
C LYS A 271 13.70 4.20 -11.70
N ALA A 272 13.04 4.80 -12.68
CA ALA A 272 12.41 6.10 -12.52
C ALA A 272 11.33 6.01 -11.43
N GLU A 273 11.47 6.83 -10.40
CA GLU A 273 10.51 6.97 -9.31
C GLU A 273 10.02 8.42 -9.21
N VAL A 274 8.75 8.58 -8.87
CA VAL A 274 8.10 9.89 -8.79
C VAL A 274 8.04 10.40 -7.36
N PHE A 275 8.27 11.70 -7.19
CA PHE A 275 8.28 12.39 -5.91
C PHE A 275 7.54 13.72 -6.00
N ILE A 276 7.05 14.19 -4.87
CA ILE A 276 6.70 15.61 -4.73
C ILE A 276 8.02 16.39 -4.64
N ALA A 277 8.12 17.49 -5.37
CA ALA A 277 9.32 18.30 -5.41
C ALA A 277 9.73 18.74 -3.99
N GLY A 278 10.97 18.42 -3.61
CA GLY A 278 11.51 18.67 -2.28
C GLY A 278 11.47 17.46 -1.34
N THR A 279 10.78 16.37 -1.70
CA THR A 279 10.74 15.13 -0.89
C THR A 279 11.59 14.00 -1.47
N GLN A 280 12.17 14.18 -2.66
CA GLN A 280 13.08 13.20 -3.25
C GLN A 280 14.31 12.97 -2.35
N PRO A 281 14.80 11.73 -2.26
CA PRO A 281 16.00 11.43 -1.49
C PRO A 281 17.21 12.18 -2.07
N VAL A 282 18.08 12.66 -1.18
CA VAL A 282 19.32 13.37 -1.53
C VAL A 282 20.53 12.51 -1.21
N GLY A 283 21.60 12.64 -2.01
CA GLY A 283 22.80 11.81 -1.91
C GLY A 283 22.86 10.74 -3.00
N THR A 284 23.69 9.72 -2.81
CA THR A 284 23.92 8.64 -3.77
C THR A 284 23.64 7.28 -3.13
N CYS A 285 23.41 6.26 -3.98
CA CYS A 285 23.15 4.90 -3.53
C CYS A 285 24.30 4.35 -2.66
N PRO A 286 24.05 4.03 -1.37
CA PRO A 286 25.09 3.52 -0.48
C PRO A 286 25.50 2.08 -0.81
N LEU A 287 24.64 1.31 -1.50
CA LEU A 287 24.90 -0.09 -1.86
C LEU A 287 25.86 -0.22 -3.05
N HIS A 288 25.83 0.74 -3.97
CA HIS A 288 26.55 0.64 -5.24
C HIS A 288 27.62 1.73 -5.44
N GLY A 289 27.77 2.67 -4.50
CA GLY A 289 28.86 3.63 -4.45
C GLY A 289 29.00 4.55 -5.68
N ASP A 290 29.91 5.52 -5.59
CA ASP A 290 30.19 6.46 -6.68
C ASP A 290 31.41 6.03 -7.52
N ARG A 291 32.06 4.91 -7.18
CA ARG A 291 33.31 4.46 -7.79
C ARG A 291 33.25 2.95 -8.03
N GLY A 292 33.53 2.53 -9.27
CA GLY A 292 33.26 1.18 -9.76
C GLY A 292 34.02 0.04 -9.07
N PRO A 293 33.70 -1.22 -9.42
CA PRO A 293 34.34 -2.39 -8.85
C PRO A 293 35.84 -2.38 -9.21
N GLY A 294 36.69 -2.04 -8.24
CA GLY A 294 38.14 -1.91 -8.44
C GLY A 294 38.77 -0.63 -7.90
N ALA A 295 38.04 0.26 -7.23
CA ALA A 295 38.66 1.36 -6.50
C ALA A 295 39.48 0.83 -5.31
N THR A 296 40.80 0.77 -5.49
CA THR A 296 41.78 0.55 -4.42
C THR A 296 41.53 1.56 -3.29
N HIS A 297 41.40 1.07 -2.06
CA HIS A 297 41.57 1.91 -0.88
C HIS A 297 43.01 2.42 -0.87
N VAL A 298 43.22 3.68 -1.27
CA VAL A 298 44.41 4.41 -0.86
C VAL A 298 44.11 4.91 0.55
N ALA A 299 44.52 4.13 1.55
CA ALA A 299 44.60 4.61 2.92
C ALA A 299 45.53 5.83 2.97
N GLY A 300 45.07 6.96 3.53
CA GLY A 300 46.00 8.00 3.99
C GLY A 300 45.67 9.45 3.70
N TRP A 301 44.42 9.88 3.65
CA TRP A 301 44.09 11.31 3.75
C TRP A 301 42.68 11.53 4.29
N GLU A 302 42.51 11.19 5.56
CA GLU A 302 41.45 11.78 6.38
C GLU A 302 41.73 13.28 6.54
N LEU A 303 40.79 14.12 6.11
CA LEU A 303 40.71 15.49 6.58
C LEU A 303 40.30 15.44 8.07
N PRO A 304 40.98 16.17 8.97
CA PRO A 304 40.67 16.12 10.39
C PRO A 304 39.26 16.67 10.65
N ALA A 305 38.51 15.97 11.48
CA ALA A 305 37.19 16.41 11.95
C ALA A 305 37.29 17.76 12.69
N PRO A 306 36.30 18.65 12.57
CA PRO A 306 36.27 19.90 13.33
C PRO A 306 36.16 19.63 14.84
N PRO A 307 36.75 20.48 15.69
CA PRO A 307 36.84 20.23 17.13
C PRO A 307 35.46 20.23 17.79
N GLN A 308 35.17 19.17 18.55
CA GLN A 308 33.98 19.04 19.38
C GLN A 308 34.09 19.95 20.62
N LEU A 309 33.06 20.78 20.84
CA LEU A 309 32.91 21.60 22.04
C LEU A 309 32.69 20.70 23.26
N ALA A 310 33.53 20.89 24.27
CA ALA A 310 33.50 20.17 25.54
C ALA A 310 32.17 20.41 26.29
N GLN A 311 31.45 19.33 26.62
CA GLN A 311 30.36 19.38 27.60
C GLN A 311 30.91 18.97 28.97
N ASN A 312 30.77 19.90 29.92
CA ASN A 312 31.10 19.75 31.33
C ASN A 312 30.24 18.67 32.00
N GLY A 313 30.85 17.94 32.92
CA GLY A 313 30.28 16.76 33.56
C GLY A 313 29.24 17.01 34.65
N ALA A 314 28.58 15.92 35.04
CA ALA A 314 27.90 15.72 36.32
C ALA A 314 27.91 14.21 36.66
N PRO A 315 27.85 13.83 37.95
CA PRO A 315 28.59 12.67 38.47
C PRO A 315 27.79 11.35 38.54
N ALA A 316 28.56 10.26 38.64
CA ALA A 316 28.12 8.89 38.88
C ALA A 316 27.60 8.65 40.30
N ASN A 317 26.69 7.69 40.46
CA ASN A 317 26.54 6.87 41.67
C ASN A 317 25.69 5.59 41.40
N PRO A 318 25.72 4.56 42.27
CA PRO A 318 26.37 3.28 41.96
C PRO A 318 25.41 2.07 41.92
N ALA A 319 25.95 0.94 41.46
CA ALA A 319 25.29 -0.37 41.47
C ALA A 319 25.23 -1.01 42.88
N ASP A 320 24.18 -1.80 43.14
CA ASP A 320 24.25 -2.96 44.05
C ASP A 320 23.33 -4.09 43.52
N PRO A 321 23.75 -5.38 43.57
CA PRO A 321 23.10 -6.52 42.93
C PRO A 321 22.28 -7.36 43.91
N ARG A 322 21.28 -8.09 43.40
CA ARG A 322 20.63 -9.25 44.05
C ARG A 322 19.69 -9.90 43.02
N LEU A 323 20.13 -10.92 42.27
CA LEU A 323 19.98 -12.36 42.57
C LEU A 323 18.59 -12.77 43.06
N HIS A 324 17.78 -13.32 42.16
CA HIS A 324 16.91 -14.46 42.47
C HIS A 324 16.89 -15.44 41.28
N GLN A 325 17.46 -16.62 41.53
CA GLN A 325 17.33 -17.83 40.71
C GLN A 325 16.01 -18.54 41.01
N ALA A 326 15.52 -19.28 40.00
CA ALA A 326 15.00 -20.67 40.02
C ALA A 326 13.63 -20.83 39.31
N PRO A 327 13.26 -22.03 38.80
CA PRO A 327 14.06 -23.22 38.45
C PRO A 327 13.79 -23.77 37.03
N ALA A 328 14.60 -24.76 36.66
CA ALA A 328 14.47 -25.62 35.48
C ALA A 328 13.50 -26.80 35.70
N ALA A 329 12.76 -27.18 34.65
CA ALA A 329 12.20 -28.51 34.31
C ALA A 329 11.21 -28.31 33.13
N ALA A 330 11.04 -29.13 32.09
CA ALA A 330 11.49 -30.47 31.78
C ALA A 330 11.47 -30.71 30.24
N THR A 331 12.37 -31.56 29.78
CA THR A 331 12.40 -32.26 28.46
C THR A 331 11.29 -33.32 28.39
N ALA A 332 10.52 -33.48 27.29
CA ALA A 332 10.73 -34.37 26.12
C ALA A 332 9.31 -34.77 25.57
N PRO A 333 9.11 -35.50 24.44
CA PRO A 333 10.05 -36.04 23.46
C PRO A 333 9.75 -35.76 21.97
N ASN A 334 10.77 -36.03 21.16
CA ASN A 334 10.75 -36.18 19.71
C ASN A 334 9.79 -37.28 19.21
N GLY A 335 9.09 -37.00 18.11
CA GLY A 335 8.47 -37.98 17.23
C GLY A 335 8.51 -37.51 15.78
N LYS A 336 9.45 -38.06 14.99
CA LYS A 336 9.38 -38.01 13.52
C LYS A 336 8.20 -38.85 13.04
N PRO A 337 7.66 -38.55 11.85
CA PRO A 337 7.56 -39.63 10.89
C PRO A 337 8.15 -39.29 9.52
N ASP A 338 8.54 -40.38 8.89
CA ASP A 338 9.31 -40.57 7.67
C ASP A 338 8.87 -39.81 6.42
N SER A 339 9.91 -39.44 5.67
CA SER A 339 9.91 -38.98 4.29
C SER A 339 9.51 -40.09 3.32
N ALA A 340 8.52 -39.81 2.47
CA ALA A 340 8.32 -40.49 1.20
C ALA A 340 8.74 -39.54 0.05
N HIS A 341 9.70 -40.02 -0.75
CA HIS A 341 10.18 -39.41 -1.99
C HIS A 341 9.10 -39.41 -3.08
N GLU A 342 8.92 -38.28 -3.78
CA GLU A 342 8.53 -38.21 -5.19
C GLU A 342 9.04 -36.89 -5.84
N PRO A 343 9.23 -36.84 -7.17
CA PRO A 343 10.43 -36.28 -7.76
C PRO A 343 10.38 -34.79 -8.12
N ASP A 344 11.60 -34.27 -8.17
CA ASP A 344 12.06 -32.93 -8.53
C ASP A 344 11.50 -32.42 -9.87
N GLN A 345 10.52 -31.51 -9.81
CA GLN A 345 10.12 -30.69 -10.97
C GLN A 345 10.65 -29.27 -10.80
N LYS A 346 11.66 -28.95 -11.62
CA LYS A 346 12.25 -27.62 -11.78
C LYS A 346 11.16 -26.54 -11.86
N PRO A 347 11.24 -25.44 -11.08
CA PRO A 347 10.26 -24.38 -11.14
C PRO A 347 10.35 -23.66 -12.49
N GLN A 348 9.36 -23.88 -13.35
CA GLN A 348 9.17 -23.07 -14.55
C GLN A 348 8.89 -21.61 -14.13
N LYS A 349 9.66 -20.67 -14.71
CA LYS A 349 9.48 -19.23 -14.57
C LYS A 349 8.02 -18.85 -14.84
N ARG A 350 7.25 -18.57 -13.78
CA ARG A 350 5.89 -18.02 -13.85
C ARG A 350 5.93 -16.61 -14.45
N LYS A 351 5.57 -16.49 -15.73
CA LYS A 351 5.24 -15.19 -16.34
C LYS A 351 3.91 -14.71 -15.73
N GLY A 352 3.95 -13.53 -15.10
CA GLY A 352 2.93 -13.04 -14.17
C GLY A 352 1.56 -12.76 -14.76
N PHE A 353 0.52 -13.20 -14.05
CA PHE A 353 -0.90 -12.93 -14.25
C PHE A 353 -1.21 -11.44 -14.55
N PHE A 354 -0.54 -10.52 -13.85
CA PHE A 354 -0.72 -9.08 -14.03
C PHE A 354 -0.27 -8.55 -15.39
N ARG A 355 0.74 -9.17 -16.03
CA ARG A 355 1.13 -8.80 -17.39
C ARG A 355 0.05 -9.18 -18.40
N ARG A 356 -0.63 -10.32 -18.20
CA ARG A 356 -1.80 -10.72 -19.01
C ARG A 356 -3.00 -9.80 -18.80
N LEU A 357 -3.16 -9.25 -17.58
CA LEU A 357 -4.18 -8.25 -17.29
C LEU A 357 -3.85 -6.91 -17.98
N MET A 358 -2.59 -6.49 -17.97
CA MET A 358 -2.12 -5.28 -18.65
C MET A 358 -2.17 -5.40 -20.18
N ASP A 359 -2.00 -6.61 -20.73
CA ASP A 359 -2.19 -6.87 -22.17
C ASP A 359 -3.66 -6.71 -22.61
N VAL A 360 -4.63 -6.63 -21.69
CA VAL A 360 -6.03 -6.27 -22.00
C VAL A 360 -6.17 -4.79 -22.37
N PHE A 361 -5.25 -3.95 -21.91
CA PHE A 361 -5.24 -2.50 -22.16
C PHE A 361 -4.31 -2.09 -23.31
N LYS A 362 -3.81 -3.04 -24.10
CA LYS A 362 -2.98 -2.81 -25.29
C LYS A 362 -3.70 -3.09 -26.60
#